data_AF-A0A2R6XY18-F1
#
_entry.id   AF-A0A2R6XY18-F1
#
_cell.length_a   1.000
_cell.length_b   1.000
_cell.length_c   1.000
_cell.angle_alpha   90.00
_cell.angle_beta   90.00
_cell.angle_gamma   90.00
#
_symmetry.space_group_name_H-M   'P 1'
#
loop_
_entity.id
_entity.type
_entity.pdbx_description
1 polymer ?
#
loop_
_entity_poly.entity_id
_entity_poly.type
_entity_poly.pdbx_seq_one_letter_code
_entity_poly.pdbx_strand_id
1 'polypeptide(L)'
;MIKRIKRIKKFGIFHDFRWDDNLPEFDQFNLIYGWNYSGKTTLSRVFQTLEKKKLNAAYAEAHFQLLTEDGSEVSSADLSVSPTVRVFNRDYVEANFTEDYAAPSIFIVGEKNIELEEQLEQLIKRRTRFEKYEDNFLKKKESNYK
;
A
#
# COMPACT_ATOMS: atom_id res chain seq x y z
N MET A 1 -20.79 -6.80 3.46
CA MET A 1 -19.93 -7.11 2.30
C MET A 1 -20.12 -6.05 1.21
N ILE A 2 -19.24 -5.95 0.20
CA ILE A 2 -19.46 -5.00 -0.93
C ILE A 2 -20.41 -5.68 -1.92
N LYS A 3 -21.53 -5.01 -2.22
CA LYS A 3 -22.59 -5.51 -3.11
C LYS A 3 -22.30 -5.18 -4.57
N ARG A 4 -21.94 -3.93 -4.88
CA ARG A 4 -21.53 -3.51 -6.24
C ARG A 4 -20.78 -2.18 -6.25
N ILE A 5 -20.09 -1.89 -7.35
CA ILE A 5 -19.40 -0.61 -7.57
C ILE A 5 -20.28 0.31 -8.41
N LYS A 6 -21.06 1.21 -7.79
CA LYS A 6 -21.98 2.09 -8.54
C LYS A 6 -21.26 2.91 -9.62
N ARG A 7 -20.10 3.49 -9.29
CA ARG A 7 -19.36 4.39 -10.17
C ARG A 7 -17.87 4.43 -9.87
N ILE A 8 -17.05 4.58 -10.91
CA ILE A 8 -15.63 4.95 -10.79
C ILE A 8 -15.34 6.03 -11.84
N LYS A 9 -14.74 7.15 -11.42
CA LYS A 9 -14.44 8.31 -12.26
C LYS A 9 -13.01 8.77 -12.02
N LYS A 10 -12.31 9.15 -13.09
CA LYS A 10 -10.91 9.65 -13.06
C LYS A 10 -9.93 8.73 -12.28
N PHE A 11 -10.12 7.41 -12.34
CA PHE A 11 -9.24 6.44 -11.66
C PHE A 11 -8.54 5.54 -12.69
N GLY A 12 -7.31 5.89 -13.06
CA GLY A 12 -6.57 5.15 -14.08
C GLY A 12 -7.35 5.08 -15.41
N ILE A 13 -7.60 3.86 -15.91
CA ILE A 13 -8.38 3.64 -17.13
C ILE A 13 -9.89 3.91 -16.96
N PHE A 14 -10.39 3.98 -15.72
CA PHE A 14 -11.80 4.26 -15.46
C PHE A 14 -12.07 5.77 -15.55
N HIS A 15 -12.42 6.24 -16.75
CA HIS A 15 -12.79 7.63 -17.00
C HIS A 15 -14.13 8.00 -16.32
N ASP A 16 -15.20 7.26 -16.59
CA ASP A 16 -16.52 7.37 -15.95
C ASP A 16 -17.27 6.03 -16.02
N PHE A 17 -16.70 4.99 -15.43
CA PHE A 17 -17.35 3.69 -15.32
C PHE A 17 -18.61 3.78 -14.45
N ARG A 18 -19.69 3.16 -14.93
CA ARG A 18 -20.97 3.02 -14.23
C ARG A 18 -21.36 1.55 -14.25
N TRP A 19 -21.80 1.03 -13.11
CA TRP A 19 -22.36 -0.31 -13.06
C TRP A 19 -23.63 -0.35 -13.89
N ASP A 20 -23.62 -1.15 -14.94
CA ASP A 20 -24.80 -1.38 -15.77
C ASP A 20 -25.69 -2.46 -15.15
N ASP A 21 -26.97 -2.44 -15.49
CA ASP A 21 -27.95 -3.40 -14.97
C ASP A 21 -27.72 -4.82 -15.52
N ASN A 22 -26.98 -4.96 -16.63
CA ASN A 22 -26.57 -6.26 -17.16
C ASN A 22 -25.36 -6.87 -16.44
N LEU A 23 -24.73 -6.13 -15.52
CA LEU A 23 -23.57 -6.60 -14.78
C LEU A 23 -24.04 -7.20 -13.44
N PRO A 24 -23.81 -8.50 -13.19
CA PRO A 24 -24.25 -9.14 -11.94
C PRO A 24 -23.57 -8.47 -10.75
N GLU A 25 -24.28 -8.42 -9.62
CA GLU A 25 -23.71 -7.96 -8.35
C GLU A 25 -22.59 -8.91 -7.88
N PHE A 26 -21.79 -8.46 -6.91
CA PHE A 26 -20.78 -9.32 -6.33
C PHE A 26 -21.43 -10.41 -5.48
N ASP A 27 -20.98 -11.64 -5.68
CA ASP A 27 -21.29 -12.80 -4.85
C ASP A 27 -20.25 -12.98 -3.74
N GLN A 28 -20.43 -14.00 -2.89
CA GLN A 28 -19.42 -14.39 -1.90
C GLN A 28 -18.02 -14.58 -2.51
N PHE A 29 -17.96 -15.14 -3.72
CA PHE A 29 -16.75 -15.38 -4.49
C PHE A 29 -16.91 -14.82 -5.90
N ASN A 30 -15.92 -14.06 -6.36
CA ASN A 30 -15.98 -13.38 -7.65
C ASN A 30 -14.69 -13.66 -8.43
N LEU A 31 -14.85 -14.01 -9.71
CA LEU A 31 -13.73 -14.13 -10.65
C LEU A 31 -13.82 -13.01 -11.69
N ILE A 32 -12.93 -12.03 -11.59
CA ILE A 32 -12.84 -10.92 -12.55
C ILE A 32 -11.62 -11.15 -13.44
N TYR A 33 -11.84 -11.35 -14.73
CA TYR A 33 -10.78 -11.62 -15.71
C TYR A 33 -10.98 -10.78 -16.99
N GLY A 34 -9.96 -10.78 -17.85
CA GLY A 34 -9.97 -10.00 -19.09
C GLY A 34 -8.55 -9.77 -19.61
N TRP A 35 -8.44 -9.11 -20.75
CA TRP A 35 -7.17 -8.82 -21.42
C TRP A 35 -6.23 -7.94 -20.59
N ASN A 36 -4.95 -7.95 -20.92
CA ASN A 36 -4.03 -6.95 -20.37
C ASN A 36 -4.56 -5.54 -20.69
N TYR A 37 -4.30 -4.60 -19.79
CA TYR A 37 -4.83 -3.23 -19.86
C TYR A 37 -6.36 -3.10 -19.72
N SER A 38 -7.12 -4.17 -19.48
CA SER A 38 -8.58 -4.10 -19.23
C SER A 38 -8.97 -3.48 -17.88
N GLY A 39 -8.01 -2.96 -17.10
CA GLY A 39 -8.28 -2.31 -15.81
C GLY A 39 -8.26 -3.21 -14.57
N LYS A 40 -7.97 -4.51 -14.67
CA LYS A 40 -7.93 -5.43 -13.50
C LYS A 40 -7.03 -4.92 -12.35
N THR A 41 -5.79 -4.54 -12.65
CA THR A 41 -4.86 -3.98 -11.66
C THR A 41 -5.34 -2.61 -11.14
N THR A 42 -6.03 -1.84 -11.98
CA THR A 42 -6.61 -0.55 -11.56
C THR A 42 -7.76 -0.78 -10.57
N LEU A 43 -8.59 -1.80 -10.82
CA LEU A 43 -9.69 -2.18 -9.96
C LEU A 43 -9.21 -2.66 -8.59
N SER A 44 -8.14 -3.46 -8.53
CA SER A 44 -7.58 -3.89 -7.23
C SER A 44 -7.09 -2.70 -6.40
N ARG A 45 -6.57 -1.66 -7.04
CA ARG A 45 -6.17 -0.40 -6.36
C ARG A 45 -7.35 0.39 -5.82
N VAL A 46 -8.54 0.32 -6.45
CA VAL A 46 -9.76 0.90 -5.87
C VAL A 46 -10.05 0.23 -4.52
N PHE A 47 -10.04 -1.10 -4.44
CA PHE A 47 -10.22 -1.81 -3.17
C PHE A 47 -9.10 -1.50 -2.17
N GLN A 48 -7.87 -1.29 -2.64
CA GLN A 48 -6.74 -0.93 -1.76
C GLN A 48 -6.96 0.43 -1.06
N THR A 49 -7.67 1.37 -1.69
CA THR A 49 -8.03 2.63 -1.01
C THR A 49 -8.96 2.39 0.18
N LEU A 50 -9.81 1.37 0.14
CA LEU A 50 -10.70 0.97 1.24
C LEU A 50 -9.92 0.34 2.38
N GLU A 51 -8.95 -0.52 2.04
CA GLU A 51 -8.06 -1.15 3.02
C GLU A 51 -7.23 -0.10 3.76
N LYS A 52 -6.59 0.81 3.02
CA LYS A 52 -5.72 1.86 3.57
C LYS A 52 -6.49 3.06 4.13
N LYS A 53 -7.83 3.11 3.94
CA LYS A 53 -8.70 4.24 4.27
C LYS A 53 -8.18 5.58 3.74
N LYS A 54 -7.51 5.54 2.58
CA LYS A 54 -6.81 6.68 1.98
C LYS A 54 -6.74 6.53 0.47
N LEU A 55 -7.03 7.61 -0.25
CA LEU A 55 -6.77 7.73 -1.69
C LEU A 55 -5.26 7.79 -1.95
N ASN A 56 -4.81 7.03 -2.97
CA ASN A 56 -3.44 7.12 -3.45
C ASN A 56 -3.22 8.51 -4.10
N ALA A 57 -2.06 9.13 -3.86
CA ALA A 57 -1.69 10.41 -4.44
C ALA A 57 -1.77 10.41 -5.98
N ALA A 58 -1.49 9.28 -6.63
CA ALA A 58 -1.62 9.12 -8.08
C ALA A 58 -3.08 9.24 -8.59
N TYR A 59 -4.07 9.15 -7.69
CA TYR A 59 -5.50 9.20 -7.98
C TYR A 59 -6.20 10.27 -7.15
N ALA A 60 -5.54 11.39 -6.86
CA ALA A 60 -6.08 12.46 -6.01
C ALA A 60 -7.43 13.04 -6.50
N GLU A 61 -7.65 13.08 -7.82
CA GLU A 61 -8.92 13.54 -8.42
C GLU A 61 -9.95 12.42 -8.63
N ALA A 62 -9.66 11.20 -8.17
CA ALA A 62 -10.52 10.07 -8.44
C ALA A 62 -11.74 10.06 -7.53
N HIS A 63 -12.87 9.65 -8.10
CA HIS A 63 -14.12 9.48 -7.40
C HIS A 63 -14.67 8.09 -7.61
N PHE A 64 -15.09 7.43 -6.55
CA PHE A 64 -15.81 6.17 -6.65
C PHE A 64 -16.93 6.10 -5.63
N GLN A 65 -17.92 5.27 -5.94
CA GLN A 65 -19.07 4.99 -5.10
C GLN A 65 -19.33 3.49 -5.10
N LEU A 66 -19.50 2.91 -3.92
CA LEU A 66 -19.75 1.50 -3.69
C LEU A 66 -21.03 1.35 -2.88
N LEU A 67 -21.79 0.30 -3.15
CA LEU A 67 -22.91 -0.12 -2.34
C LEU A 67 -22.48 -1.35 -1.53
N THR A 68 -22.78 -1.37 -0.24
CA THR A 68 -22.61 -2.54 0.62
C THR A 68 -23.94 -3.27 0.82
N GLU A 69 -23.88 -4.51 1.29
CA GLU A 69 -25.08 -5.36 1.49
C GLU A 69 -26.06 -4.83 2.53
N ASP A 70 -25.58 -4.10 3.54
CA ASP A 70 -26.38 -3.40 4.54
C ASP A 70 -27.06 -2.13 4.00
N GLY A 71 -26.85 -1.81 2.72
CA GLY A 71 -27.41 -0.64 2.05
C GLY A 71 -26.59 0.63 2.22
N SER A 72 -25.48 0.58 2.97
CA SER A 72 -24.59 1.73 3.15
C SER A 72 -23.88 2.09 1.84
N GLU A 73 -23.60 3.37 1.65
CA GLU A 73 -22.83 3.87 0.51
C GLU A 73 -21.46 4.33 0.97
N VAL A 74 -20.43 3.76 0.34
CA VAL A 74 -19.04 4.16 0.57
C VAL A 74 -18.61 5.02 -0.60
N SER A 75 -18.04 6.19 -0.31
CA SER A 75 -17.50 7.07 -1.34
C SER A 75 -16.02 7.32 -1.13
N SER A 76 -15.34 7.75 -2.18
CA SER A 76 -13.94 8.16 -2.07
C SER A 76 -13.72 9.37 -1.13
N ALA A 77 -14.79 10.13 -0.84
CA ALA A 77 -14.76 11.27 0.08
C ALA A 77 -14.95 10.85 1.55
N ASP A 78 -15.64 9.74 1.79
CA ASP A 78 -15.85 9.19 3.13
C ASP A 78 -15.59 7.67 3.13
N LEU A 79 -14.38 7.33 3.60
CA LEU A 79 -13.91 5.95 3.73
C LEU A 79 -14.14 5.40 5.14
N SER A 80 -14.64 6.19 6.09
CA SER A 80 -14.82 5.78 7.49
C SER A 80 -15.85 4.64 7.62
N VAL A 81 -16.89 4.70 6.79
CA VAL A 81 -17.98 3.71 6.70
C VAL A 81 -17.63 2.49 5.85
N SER A 82 -16.42 2.44 5.26
CA SER A 82 -16.06 1.33 4.39
C SER A 82 -15.84 0.02 5.16
N PRO A 83 -16.25 -1.13 4.61
CA PRO A 83 -16.04 -2.41 5.26
C PRO A 83 -14.55 -2.71 5.46
N THR A 84 -14.25 -3.67 6.33
CA THR A 84 -12.87 -4.18 6.45
C THR A 84 -12.50 -4.94 5.18
N VAL A 85 -11.53 -4.41 4.46
CA VAL A 85 -11.03 -4.98 3.20
C VAL A 85 -9.54 -5.28 3.38
N ARG A 86 -9.11 -6.43 2.85
CA ARG A 86 -7.69 -6.80 2.71
C ARG A 86 -7.39 -7.01 1.24
N VAL A 87 -6.30 -6.43 0.75
CA VAL A 87 -5.94 -6.52 -0.67
C VAL A 87 -4.57 -7.16 -0.82
N PHE A 88 -4.56 -8.32 -1.47
CA PHE A 88 -3.33 -8.95 -1.94
C PHE A 88 -3.19 -8.68 -3.44
N ASN A 89 -2.39 -7.68 -3.78
CA ASN A 89 -2.09 -7.31 -5.16
C ASN A 89 -0.58 -7.09 -5.36
N ARG A 90 -0.17 -6.69 -6.57
CA ARG A 90 1.24 -6.42 -6.86
C ARG A 90 1.85 -5.35 -5.95
N ASP A 91 1.09 -4.30 -5.65
CA ASP A 91 1.55 -3.24 -4.75
C ASP A 91 1.77 -3.77 -3.31
N TYR A 92 0.97 -4.75 -2.86
CA TYR A 92 1.22 -5.46 -1.59
C TYR A 92 2.50 -6.28 -1.66
N VAL A 93 2.71 -7.03 -2.75
CA VAL A 93 3.93 -7.83 -2.91
C VAL A 93 5.16 -6.93 -2.89
N GLU A 94 5.18 -5.87 -3.69
CA GLU A 94 6.30 -4.93 -3.76
C GLU A 94 6.56 -4.20 -2.43
N ALA A 95 5.51 -3.88 -1.66
CA ALA A 95 5.67 -3.20 -0.37
C ALA A 95 6.13 -4.12 0.78
N ASN A 96 5.99 -5.45 0.63
CA ASN A 96 6.26 -6.39 1.72
C ASN A 96 7.37 -7.40 1.40
N PHE A 97 7.69 -7.61 0.12
CA PHE A 97 8.70 -8.54 -0.35
C PHE A 97 9.72 -7.79 -1.21
N THR A 98 10.97 -7.73 -0.76
CA THR A 98 12.10 -7.27 -1.59
C THR A 98 12.64 -8.43 -2.45
N GLU A 99 13.26 -8.10 -3.58
CA GLU A 99 13.67 -9.04 -4.64
C GLU A 99 14.72 -10.10 -4.21
N ASP A 100 15.35 -9.95 -3.03
CA ASP A 100 16.57 -10.69 -2.66
C ASP A 100 16.37 -11.93 -1.75
N TYR A 101 15.15 -12.38 -1.46
CA TYR A 101 14.99 -13.48 -0.50
C TYR A 101 14.79 -14.85 -1.14
N ALA A 102 15.92 -15.56 -1.30
CA ALA A 102 15.95 -17.01 -1.09
C ALA A 102 15.65 -17.29 0.40
N ALA A 103 14.39 -17.26 0.80
CA ALA A 103 14.02 -17.27 2.21
C ALA A 103 14.12 -18.68 2.86
N PRO A 104 14.80 -18.84 4.03
CA PRO A 104 14.59 -19.97 4.92
C PRO A 104 13.22 -19.85 5.64
N SER A 105 12.73 -20.97 6.17
CA SER A 105 11.33 -21.25 6.55
C SER A 105 10.65 -20.37 7.62
N ILE A 106 11.27 -19.30 8.09
CA ILE A 106 10.66 -18.33 9.02
C ILE A 106 11.02 -16.92 8.56
N PHE A 107 10.30 -16.46 7.54
CA PHE A 107 10.47 -15.13 6.97
C PHE A 107 9.42 -14.17 7.54
N ILE A 108 9.85 -13.16 8.31
CA ILE A 108 8.95 -12.20 8.99
C ILE A 108 8.65 -11.04 8.03
N VAL A 109 7.62 -11.21 7.20
CA VAL A 109 7.20 -10.29 6.13
C VAL A 109 6.34 -9.14 6.68
N GLY A 110 6.65 -7.88 6.35
CA GLY A 110 5.77 -6.74 6.59
C GLY A 110 6.39 -5.35 6.33
N GLU A 111 5.65 -4.43 5.69
CA GLU A 111 6.04 -3.04 5.39
C GLU A 111 6.65 -2.32 6.62
N LYS A 112 6.04 -2.48 7.79
CA LYS A 112 6.55 -1.92 9.05
C LYS A 112 7.91 -2.47 9.47
N ASN A 113 8.20 -3.74 9.19
CA ASN A 113 9.47 -4.34 9.56
C ASN A 113 10.59 -3.83 8.65
N ILE A 114 10.31 -3.67 7.35
CA ILE A 114 11.26 -3.09 6.40
C ILE A 114 11.59 -1.65 6.82
N GLU A 115 10.59 -0.83 7.13
CA GLU A 115 10.81 0.54 7.60
C GLU A 115 11.63 0.58 8.90
N LEU A 116 11.37 -0.33 9.84
CA LEU A 116 12.14 -0.44 11.08
C LEU A 116 13.59 -0.90 10.85
N GLU A 117 13.83 -1.82 9.91
CA GLU A 117 15.18 -2.25 9.53
C GLU A 117 15.96 -1.10 8.90
N GLU A 118 15.36 -0.33 8.00
CA GLU A 118 15.98 0.86 7.42
C GLU A 118 16.34 1.90 8.48
N GLN A 119 15.42 2.17 9.42
CA GLN A 119 15.66 3.09 10.54
C GLN A 119 16.81 2.58 11.42
N LEU A 120 16.84 1.28 11.73
CA LEU A 120 17.91 0.66 12.51
C LEU A 120 19.26 0.82 11.79
N GLU A 121 19.32 0.57 10.48
CA GLU A 121 20.54 0.70 9.70
C GLU A 121 21.05 2.16 9.69
N GLN A 122 20.15 3.14 9.55
CA GLN A 122 20.49 4.56 9.64
C GLN A 122 21.04 4.95 11.02
N LEU A 123 20.44 4.44 12.09
CA LEU A 123 20.89 4.68 13.46
C LEU A 123 22.26 4.06 13.72
N ILE A 124 22.51 2.84 13.23
CA ILE A 124 23.82 2.18 13.31
C ILE A 124 24.86 3.03 12.56
N LYS A 125 24.59 3.42 11.31
CA LYS A 125 25.49 4.28 10.52
C LYS A 125 25.81 5.59 11.23
N ARG A 126 24.83 6.23 11.88
CA ARG A 126 25.05 7.44 12.69
C ARG A 126 25.94 7.16 13.89
N ARG A 127 25.66 6.12 14.65
CA ARG A 127 26.45 5.72 15.82
C ARG A 127 27.91 5.47 15.44
N THR A 128 28.17 4.69 14.38
CA THR A 128 29.53 4.40 13.92
C THR A 128 30.28 5.66 13.46
N ARG A 129 29.56 6.66 12.90
CA ARG A 129 30.17 7.97 12.59
C ARG A 129 30.59 8.70 13.87
N PHE A 130 29.74 8.72 14.89
CA PHE A 130 30.07 9.35 16.18
C PHE A 130 31.27 8.69 16.87
N GLU A 131 31.30 7.36 16.92
CA GLU A 131 32.44 6.60 17.48
C GLU A 131 33.75 6.96 16.76
N LYS A 132 33.74 7.08 15.42
CA LYS A 132 34.91 7.55 14.65
C LYS A 132 35.31 9.00 14.97
N TYR A 133 34.36 9.89 15.21
CA TYR A 133 34.67 11.28 15.60
C TYR A 133 35.30 11.33 16.99
N GLU A 134 34.79 10.55 17.93
CA GLU A 134 35.30 10.45 19.29
C GLU A 134 36.73 9.91 19.32
N ASP A 135 37.00 8.82 18.59
CA ASP A 135 38.35 8.25 18.44
C ASP A 135 39.34 9.25 17.85
N ASN A 136 38.93 9.99 16.81
CA ASN A 136 39.78 11.00 16.18
C ASN A 136 40.02 12.20 17.09
N PHE A 137 39.04 12.58 17.91
CA PHE A 137 39.17 13.67 18.89
C PHE A 137 40.15 13.29 20.01
N LEU A 138 40.05 12.07 20.53
CA LEU A 138 40.96 11.55 21.55
C LEU A 138 42.41 11.49 21.04
N LYS A 139 42.64 10.97 19.82
CA LYS A 139 43.97 10.93 19.20
C LYS A 139 44.59 12.32 19.00
N LYS A 140 43.78 13.32 18.62
CA LYS A 140 44.24 14.72 18.51
C LYS A 140 44.64 15.32 19.85
N LYS A 141 43.91 14.98 20.92
CA LYS A 141 44.22 15.45 22.27
C LYS A 141 45.54 14.85 22.76
N GLU A 142 45.77 13.55 22.57
CA GLU A 142 47.03 12.89 22.95
C GLU A 142 48.25 13.42 22.16
N SER A 143 48.07 13.78 20.89
CA SER A 143 49.14 14.35 20.05
C SER A 143 49.53 15.79 20.41
N ASN A 144 48.68 16.54 21.11
CA ASN A 144 48.95 17.94 21.51
C ASN A 144 49.64 18.07 22.88
N TYR A 145 49.81 16.97 23.62
CA TYR A 145 50.47 16.93 24.94
C TYR A 145 51.85 16.24 24.91
N LYS A 146 52.40 15.97 23.71
CA LYS A 146 53.80 15.59 23.48
C LYS A 146 54.52 16.72 22.77
#